data_AF-A0A7C9P503-F1
#
_entry.id   AF-A0A7C9P503-F1
#
_cell.length_a   1.000
_cell.length_b   1.000
_cell.length_c   1.000
_cell.angle_alpha   90.00
_cell.angle_beta   90.00
_cell.angle_gamma   90.00
#
_symmetry.space_group_name_H-M   'P 1'
#
loop_
_entity.id
_entity.type
_entity.pdbx_description
1 polymer ?
#
loop_
_entity_poly.entity_id
_entity_poly.type
_entity_poly.pdbx_seq_one_letter_code
_entity_poly.pdbx_strand_id
1 'polypeptide(L)'
;MRNYKQIIEKLLNNQISSKEYQTFLKDLKRIFKQALKVHFTSNIEKLFHKYFGPDYLEVLASEVIFKIVSKKESFLNLSFINEKYLLTTAINIIYLYLSSEFKLVEKEVNLEDLSLTQEEDKEQEIRVEGLLSPVFVNFLEDSVLNHLVLSLKEKLTKKELETLCWYIYKAYKQNPKEVKASADALYKRWERLKPKLEKILGEEVLEGTSAEKLFYVIKSEICDKLS
;
A
#
# COMPACT_ATOMS: atom_id res chain seq x y z
N MET A 1 -11.08 -21.46 -21.64
CA MET A 1 -11.24 -20.76 -20.35
C MET A 1 -9.89 -20.67 -19.69
N ARG A 2 -9.49 -19.51 -19.14
CA ARG A 2 -8.21 -19.38 -18.42
C ARG A 2 -8.25 -20.18 -17.11
N ASN A 3 -7.16 -20.88 -16.83
CA ASN A 3 -6.94 -21.60 -15.58
C ASN A 3 -5.89 -20.83 -14.76
N TYR A 4 -6.27 -20.41 -13.56
CA TYR A 4 -5.45 -19.63 -12.64
C TYR A 4 -4.75 -20.51 -11.60
N LYS A 5 -4.89 -21.84 -11.66
CA LYS A 5 -4.29 -22.76 -10.70
C LYS A 5 -2.78 -22.59 -10.59
N GLN A 6 -2.07 -22.63 -11.71
CA GLN A 6 -0.60 -22.53 -11.73
C GLN A 6 -0.10 -21.21 -11.14
N ILE A 7 -0.74 -20.08 -11.47
CA ILE A 7 -0.32 -18.77 -10.97
C ILE A 7 -0.61 -18.63 -9.47
N ILE A 8 -1.74 -19.19 -9.00
CA ILE A 8 -2.10 -19.22 -7.57
C ILE A 8 -1.16 -20.14 -6.79
N GLU A 9 -0.76 -21.29 -7.33
CA GLU A 9 0.23 -22.16 -6.69
C GLU A 9 1.58 -21.47 -6.57
N LYS A 10 2.05 -20.81 -7.63
CA LYS A 10 3.27 -20.00 -7.57
C LYS A 10 3.17 -18.91 -6.52
N LEU A 11 2.03 -18.23 -6.42
CA LEU A 11 1.78 -17.22 -5.38
C LEU A 11 1.88 -17.84 -3.97
N LEU A 12 1.17 -18.93 -3.71
CA LEU A 12 1.10 -19.60 -2.40
C LEU A 12 2.42 -20.24 -1.96
N ASN A 13 3.28 -20.59 -2.92
CA ASN A 13 4.60 -21.18 -2.69
C ASN A 13 5.75 -20.14 -2.77
N ASN A 14 5.44 -18.84 -2.87
CA ASN A 14 6.44 -17.77 -3.00
C ASN A 14 7.38 -17.92 -4.21
N GLN A 15 6.88 -18.48 -5.32
CA GLN A 15 7.60 -18.73 -6.56
C GLN A 15 7.14 -17.82 -7.72
N ILE A 16 6.23 -16.88 -7.45
CA ILE A 16 5.70 -15.96 -8.45
C ILE A 16 6.70 -14.84 -8.76
N SER A 17 6.97 -14.58 -10.03
CA SER A 17 7.77 -13.42 -10.43
C SER A 17 6.97 -12.12 -10.38
N SER A 18 7.65 -10.97 -10.26
CA SER A 18 7.00 -9.65 -10.26
C SER A 18 6.11 -9.43 -11.50
N LYS A 19 6.59 -9.84 -12.68
CA LYS A 19 5.82 -9.73 -13.93
C LYS A 19 4.56 -10.59 -13.89
N GLU A 20 4.67 -11.83 -13.44
CA GLU A 20 3.53 -12.75 -13.31
C GLU A 20 2.50 -12.25 -12.30
N TYR A 21 2.95 -11.70 -11.16
CA TYR A 21 2.08 -11.09 -10.17
C TYR A 21 1.32 -9.88 -10.73
N GLN A 22 2.01 -8.98 -11.44
CA GLN A 22 1.38 -7.83 -12.08
C GLN A 22 0.38 -8.25 -13.16
N THR A 23 0.66 -9.32 -13.92
CA THR A 23 -0.31 -9.90 -14.86
C THR A 23 -1.52 -10.47 -14.11
N PHE A 24 -1.31 -11.17 -13.00
CA PHE A 24 -2.39 -11.73 -12.19
C PHE A 24 -3.29 -10.63 -11.58
N LEU A 25 -2.70 -9.57 -11.02
CA LEU A 25 -3.43 -8.41 -10.53
C LEU A 25 -4.28 -7.76 -11.63
N LYS A 26 -3.72 -7.56 -12.82
CA LYS A 26 -4.47 -7.03 -13.97
C LYS A 26 -5.65 -7.93 -14.33
N ASP A 27 -5.48 -9.24 -14.28
CA ASP A 27 -6.56 -10.19 -14.53
C ASP A 27 -7.65 -10.13 -13.44
N LEU A 28 -7.27 -10.01 -12.16
CA LEU A 28 -8.25 -9.82 -11.06
C LEU A 28 -9.02 -8.51 -11.21
N LYS A 29 -8.35 -7.39 -11.49
CA LYS A 29 -9.00 -6.09 -11.75
C LYS A 29 -9.97 -6.16 -12.93
N ARG A 30 -9.58 -6.85 -14.01
CA ARG A 30 -10.45 -7.12 -15.17
C ARG A 30 -11.69 -7.92 -14.75
N ILE A 31 -11.51 -8.95 -13.92
CA ILE A 31 -12.61 -9.77 -13.39
C ILE A 31 -13.56 -8.92 -12.54
N PHE A 32 -13.06 -8.03 -11.68
CA PHE A 32 -13.91 -7.11 -10.92
C PHE A 32 -14.65 -6.11 -11.80
N LYS A 33 -13.98 -5.52 -12.80
CA LYS A 33 -14.64 -4.67 -13.80
C LYS A 33 -15.75 -5.42 -14.53
N GLN A 34 -15.51 -6.68 -14.91
CA GLN A 34 -16.52 -7.54 -15.51
C GLN A 34 -17.68 -7.82 -14.55
N ALA A 35 -17.39 -8.13 -13.27
CA ALA A 35 -18.39 -8.36 -12.26
C ALA A 35 -19.31 -7.14 -12.10
N LEU A 36 -18.72 -5.95 -11.86
CA LEU A 36 -19.45 -4.69 -11.70
C LEU A 36 -20.27 -4.32 -12.92
N LYS A 37 -19.73 -4.53 -14.13
CA LYS A 37 -20.43 -4.20 -15.38
C LYS A 37 -21.59 -5.13 -15.70
N VAL A 38 -21.43 -6.44 -15.45
CA VAL A 38 -22.38 -7.47 -15.89
C VAL A 38 -23.43 -7.78 -14.82
N HIS A 39 -23.05 -7.77 -13.54
CA HIS A 39 -23.89 -8.23 -12.43
C HIS A 39 -24.41 -7.10 -11.54
N PHE A 40 -23.87 -5.88 -11.67
CA PHE A 40 -24.25 -4.74 -10.85
C PHE A 40 -24.56 -3.51 -11.72
N THR A 41 -25.15 -2.48 -11.10
CA THR A 41 -25.44 -1.23 -11.80
C THR A 41 -24.23 -0.29 -11.73
N SER A 42 -24.14 0.68 -12.65
CA SER A 42 -23.10 1.71 -12.65
C SER A 42 -23.07 2.54 -11.36
N ASN A 43 -24.18 2.60 -10.62
CA ASN A 43 -24.25 3.26 -9.32
C ASN A 43 -23.48 2.49 -8.23
N ILE A 44 -23.46 1.15 -8.30
CA ILE A 44 -22.69 0.33 -7.36
C ILE A 44 -21.20 0.61 -7.52
N GLU A 45 -20.70 0.65 -8.75
CA GLU A 45 -19.29 0.97 -9.00
C GLU A 45 -18.90 2.37 -8.50
N LYS A 46 -19.82 3.35 -8.57
CA LYS A 46 -19.62 4.68 -7.96
C LYS A 46 -19.51 4.63 -6.44
N LEU A 47 -20.24 3.72 -5.77
CA LEU A 47 -20.10 3.55 -4.31
C LEU A 47 -18.70 3.06 -3.96
N PHE A 48 -18.16 2.07 -4.68
CA PHE A 48 -16.78 1.63 -4.44
C PHE A 48 -15.76 2.75 -4.66
N HIS A 49 -15.94 3.58 -5.70
CA HIS A 49 -15.10 4.77 -5.87
C HIS A 49 -15.25 5.79 -4.73
N LYS A 50 -16.45 5.94 -4.17
CA LYS A 50 -16.69 6.86 -3.05
C LYS A 50 -15.98 6.40 -1.78
N TYR A 51 -16.02 5.11 -1.47
CA TYR A 51 -15.46 4.58 -0.23
C TYR A 51 -13.96 4.27 -0.31
N PHE A 52 -13.48 3.74 -1.44
CA PHE A 52 -12.08 3.31 -1.60
C PHE A 52 -11.24 4.22 -2.52
N GLY A 53 -11.85 5.26 -3.10
CA GLY A 53 -11.16 6.16 -4.03
C GLY A 53 -10.91 5.55 -5.42
N PRO A 54 -10.01 6.17 -6.22
CA PRO A 54 -9.75 5.75 -7.61
C PRO A 54 -9.16 4.34 -7.71
N ASP A 55 -8.51 3.85 -6.65
CA ASP A 55 -7.82 2.56 -6.61
C ASP A 55 -8.68 1.41 -6.07
N TYR A 56 -10.00 1.57 -5.98
CA TYR A 56 -10.92 0.55 -5.46
C TYR A 56 -10.75 -0.84 -6.09
N LEU A 57 -10.33 -0.95 -7.36
CA LEU A 57 -10.06 -2.25 -8.00
C LEU A 57 -8.81 -2.94 -7.43
N GLU A 58 -7.81 -2.17 -7.01
CA GLU A 58 -6.62 -2.70 -6.34
C GLU A 58 -7.00 -3.27 -4.98
N VAL A 59 -7.84 -2.55 -4.22
CA VAL A 59 -8.36 -3.00 -2.92
C VAL A 59 -9.12 -4.31 -3.09
N LEU A 60 -10.08 -4.35 -4.02
CA LEU A 60 -10.87 -5.54 -4.32
C LEU A 60 -10.02 -6.72 -4.83
N ALA A 61 -8.98 -6.46 -5.64
CA ALA A 61 -8.06 -7.51 -6.07
C ALA A 61 -7.23 -8.06 -4.90
N SER A 62 -6.81 -7.19 -3.98
CA SER A 62 -6.07 -7.55 -2.78
C SER A 62 -6.92 -8.41 -1.83
N GLU A 63 -8.21 -8.14 -1.71
CA GLU A 63 -9.16 -8.98 -0.97
C GLU A 63 -9.21 -10.42 -1.50
N VAL A 64 -9.20 -10.60 -2.82
CA VAL A 64 -9.14 -11.94 -3.42
C VAL A 64 -7.82 -12.62 -3.08
N ILE A 65 -6.71 -11.89 -3.15
CA ILE A 65 -5.38 -12.42 -2.81
C ILE A 65 -5.34 -12.83 -1.34
N PHE A 66 -5.81 -11.97 -0.44
CA PHE A 66 -5.92 -12.26 0.98
C PHE A 66 -6.73 -13.54 1.23
N LYS A 67 -7.90 -13.66 0.60
CA LYS A 67 -8.74 -14.86 0.71
C LYS A 67 -8.07 -16.13 0.20
N ILE A 68 -7.27 -16.03 -0.86
CA ILE A 68 -6.49 -17.14 -1.41
C ILE A 68 -5.40 -17.56 -0.42
N VAL A 69 -4.64 -16.60 0.12
CA VAL A 69 -3.56 -16.84 1.08
C VAL A 69 -4.10 -17.41 2.38
N SER A 70 -5.15 -16.81 2.95
CA SER A 70 -5.81 -17.25 4.19
C SER A 70 -6.44 -18.64 4.10
N LYS A 71 -6.66 -19.16 2.88
CA LYS A 71 -7.16 -20.51 2.63
C LYS A 71 -6.18 -21.35 1.80
N LYS A 72 -4.87 -21.13 1.98
CA LYS A 72 -3.79 -21.77 1.21
C LYS A 72 -4.02 -23.25 0.94
N GLU A 73 -4.23 -24.06 1.98
CA GLU A 73 -4.39 -25.52 1.83
C GLU A 73 -5.59 -25.89 0.94
N SER A 74 -6.71 -25.19 1.10
CA SER A 74 -7.89 -25.42 0.26
C SER A 74 -7.60 -25.15 -1.20
N PHE A 75 -6.90 -24.05 -1.50
CA PHE A 75 -6.54 -23.68 -2.88
C PHE A 75 -5.47 -24.59 -3.49
N LEU A 76 -4.54 -25.12 -2.68
CA LEU A 76 -3.57 -26.13 -3.12
C LEU A 76 -4.25 -27.46 -3.47
N ASN A 77 -5.29 -27.87 -2.75
CA ASN A 77 -6.01 -29.12 -3.00
C ASN A 77 -6.97 -29.09 -4.20
N LEU A 78 -7.34 -27.91 -4.71
CA LEU A 78 -8.19 -27.79 -5.91
C LEU A 78 -7.42 -28.25 -7.14
N SER A 79 -8.02 -29.11 -7.98
CA SER A 79 -7.37 -29.57 -9.22
C SER A 79 -7.33 -28.49 -10.33
N PHE A 80 -8.26 -27.54 -10.31
CA PHE A 80 -8.27 -26.39 -11.22
C PHE A 80 -8.92 -25.16 -10.57
N ILE A 81 -8.56 -23.97 -11.04
CA ILE A 81 -9.19 -22.72 -10.63
C ILE A 81 -9.53 -21.94 -11.89
N ASN A 82 -10.79 -22.00 -12.31
CA ASN A 82 -11.20 -21.36 -13.56
C ASN A 82 -11.58 -19.89 -13.34
N GLU A 83 -11.64 -19.12 -14.43
CA GLU A 83 -12.06 -17.71 -14.38
C GLU A 83 -13.44 -17.51 -13.77
N LYS A 84 -14.38 -18.44 -14.00
CA LYS A 84 -15.74 -18.36 -13.46
C LYS A 84 -15.74 -18.42 -11.93
N TYR A 85 -14.87 -19.23 -11.34
CA TYR A 85 -14.71 -19.32 -9.89
C TYR A 85 -14.21 -18.00 -9.30
N LEU A 86 -13.21 -17.37 -9.94
CA LEU A 86 -12.72 -16.06 -9.53
C LEU A 86 -13.78 -14.97 -9.73
N LEU A 87 -14.55 -15.03 -10.82
CA LEU A 87 -15.68 -14.12 -11.05
C LEU A 87 -16.76 -14.26 -9.96
N THR A 88 -17.16 -15.49 -9.61
CA THR A 88 -18.09 -15.73 -8.49
C THR A 88 -17.52 -15.22 -7.17
N THR A 89 -16.21 -15.40 -6.95
CA THR A 89 -15.54 -14.88 -5.76
C THR A 89 -15.58 -13.35 -5.71
N ALA A 90 -15.31 -12.68 -6.84
CA ALA A 90 -15.40 -11.23 -6.96
C ALA A 90 -16.83 -10.71 -6.71
N ILE A 91 -17.84 -11.36 -7.29
CA ILE A 91 -19.26 -11.04 -7.05
C ILE A 91 -19.59 -11.15 -5.56
N ASN A 92 -19.15 -12.22 -4.89
CA ASN A 92 -19.41 -12.41 -3.46
C ASN A 92 -18.72 -11.36 -2.59
N ILE A 93 -17.52 -10.91 -2.94
CA ILE A 93 -16.83 -9.81 -2.24
C ILE A 93 -17.61 -8.51 -2.39
N ILE A 94 -18.08 -8.19 -3.60
CA ILE A 94 -18.93 -7.01 -3.83
C ILE A 94 -20.20 -7.08 -2.98
N TYR A 95 -20.88 -8.23 -2.97
CA TYR A 95 -22.07 -8.42 -2.13
C TYR A 95 -21.76 -8.28 -0.64
N LEU A 96 -20.62 -8.77 -0.16
CA LEU A 96 -20.21 -8.63 1.23
C LEU A 96 -20.14 -7.15 1.62
N TYR A 97 -19.41 -6.33 0.86
CA TYR A 97 -19.32 -4.88 1.15
C TYR A 97 -20.69 -4.20 1.09
N LEU A 98 -21.50 -4.50 0.07
CA LEU A 98 -22.84 -3.94 -0.05
C LEU A 98 -23.75 -4.33 1.12
N SER A 99 -23.74 -5.60 1.52
CA SER A 99 -24.55 -6.11 2.64
C SER A 99 -24.10 -5.58 3.99
N SER A 100 -22.80 -5.28 4.13
CA SER A 100 -22.24 -4.62 5.31
C SER A 100 -22.47 -3.11 5.34
N GLU A 101 -23.08 -2.52 4.30
CA GLU A 101 -23.18 -1.07 4.11
C GLU A 101 -21.81 -0.38 4.15
N PHE A 102 -20.75 -1.08 3.72
CA PHE A 102 -19.35 -0.65 3.85
C PHE A 102 -18.88 -0.39 5.29
N LYS A 103 -19.61 -0.84 6.33
CA LYS A 103 -19.18 -0.73 7.74
C LYS A 103 -17.86 -1.45 8.02
N LEU A 104 -17.50 -2.44 7.19
CA LEU A 104 -16.18 -3.08 7.25
C LEU A 104 -15.05 -2.09 6.95
N VAL A 105 -15.30 -1.15 6.03
CA VAL A 105 -14.38 -0.05 5.72
C VAL A 105 -14.38 0.96 6.85
N GLU A 106 -15.55 1.28 7.43
CA GLU A 106 -15.63 2.21 8.58
C GLU A 106 -14.93 1.67 9.83
N LYS A 107 -14.91 0.34 10.05
CA LYS A 107 -14.15 -0.29 11.15
C LYS A 107 -12.64 -0.32 10.92
N GLU A 108 -12.18 -0.37 9.67
CA GLU A 108 -10.75 -0.22 9.35
C GLU A 108 -10.26 1.23 9.52
N VAL A 109 -11.19 2.19 9.63
CA VAL A 109 -10.90 3.61 9.78
C VAL A 109 -11.44 4.13 11.11
N ASN A 110 -10.87 3.65 12.22
CA ASN A 110 -10.92 4.38 13.48
C ASN A 110 -9.66 4.14 14.33
N LEU A 111 -8.57 4.82 13.96
CA LEU A 111 -7.33 4.88 14.73
C LEU A 111 -7.54 5.44 16.15
N GLU A 112 -8.61 6.21 16.34
CA GLU A 112 -8.99 6.83 17.61
C GLU A 112 -9.56 5.81 18.62
N ASP A 113 -10.13 4.69 18.16
CA ASP A 113 -10.64 3.60 19.02
C ASP A 113 -9.51 2.68 19.54
N LEU A 114 -8.28 2.78 19.00
CA LEU A 114 -7.10 2.09 19.54
C LEU A 114 -6.47 2.84 20.72
N SER A 115 -6.90 4.09 20.96
CA SER A 115 -6.51 4.84 22.14
C SER A 115 -7.55 4.64 23.25
N LEU A 116 -7.18 3.82 24.24
CA LEU A 116 -7.87 3.61 25.53
C LEU A 116 -8.94 2.50 25.57
N THR A 117 -8.48 1.26 25.71
CA THR A 117 -8.89 0.42 26.85
C THR A 117 -7.82 -0.62 27.13
N GLN A 118 -7.13 -0.47 28.26
CA GLN A 118 -6.38 -1.55 28.88
C GLN A 118 -7.39 -2.59 29.37
N GLU A 119 -7.79 -3.51 28.49
CA GLU A 119 -8.27 -4.81 28.93
C GLU A 119 -7.21 -5.83 28.51
N GLU A 120 -6.83 -6.66 29.48
CA GLU A 120 -5.87 -7.75 29.36
C GLU A 120 -6.38 -8.83 28.39
N ASP A 121 -6.39 -8.54 27.10
CA ASP A 121 -6.54 -9.57 26.10
C ASP A 121 -5.19 -10.28 25.96
N LYS A 122 -5.19 -11.54 26.39
CA LYS A 122 -4.09 -12.48 26.22
C LYS A 122 -3.57 -12.39 24.79
N GLU A 123 -2.36 -11.85 24.64
CA GLU A 123 -1.56 -11.92 23.43
C GLU A 123 -1.46 -13.39 22.98
N GLN A 124 -2.30 -13.79 22.03
CA GLN A 124 -1.81 -14.66 20.98
C GLN A 124 -1.11 -13.74 20.00
N GLU A 125 0.21 -13.64 20.17
CA GLU A 125 1.13 -13.04 19.20
C GLU A 125 1.04 -13.87 17.91
N ILE A 126 -0.01 -13.66 17.11
CA ILE A 126 -0.04 -14.13 15.73
C ILE A 126 0.94 -13.23 15.00
N ARG A 127 2.16 -13.71 14.81
CA ARG A 127 3.17 -13.06 13.98
C ARG A 127 2.69 -13.01 12.53
N VAL A 128 1.93 -11.97 12.20
CA VAL A 128 1.37 -11.71 10.87
C VAL A 128 2.50 -11.63 9.83
N GLU A 129 3.71 -11.24 10.24
CA GLU A 129 4.88 -11.18 9.36
C GLU A 129 5.31 -12.54 8.81
N GLY A 130 4.91 -13.65 9.45
CA GLY A 130 5.17 -15.01 8.95
C GLY A 130 4.13 -15.55 7.97
N LEU A 131 2.96 -14.92 7.87
CA LEU A 131 1.83 -15.36 7.04
C LEU A 131 1.79 -14.68 5.67
N LEU A 132 2.39 -13.50 5.56
CA LEU A 132 2.40 -12.70 4.34
C LEU A 132 3.66 -12.98 3.52
N SER A 133 3.50 -13.09 2.20
CA SER A 133 4.65 -13.20 1.30
C SER A 133 5.55 -11.96 1.49
N PRO A 134 6.88 -12.11 1.53
CA PRO A 134 7.80 -10.97 1.58
C PRO A 134 7.57 -9.96 0.46
N VAL A 135 7.03 -10.40 -0.68
CA VAL A 135 6.65 -9.54 -1.81
C VAL A 135 5.47 -8.62 -1.46
N PHE A 136 4.52 -9.11 -0.67
CA PHE A 136 3.37 -8.35 -0.22
C PHE A 136 3.76 -7.32 0.85
N VAL A 137 4.63 -7.71 1.79
CA VAL A 137 5.20 -6.81 2.80
C VAL A 137 5.98 -5.69 2.12
N ASN A 138 6.86 -6.02 1.16
CA ASN A 138 7.59 -5.01 0.39
C ASN A 138 6.66 -4.10 -0.42
N PHE A 139 5.57 -4.62 -1.00
CA PHE A 139 4.60 -3.81 -1.73
C PHE A 139 3.86 -2.81 -0.82
N LEU A 140 3.45 -3.23 0.38
CA LEU A 140 2.83 -2.35 1.35
C LEU A 140 3.80 -1.26 1.82
N GLU A 141 5.03 -1.64 2.17
CA GLU A 141 6.10 -0.69 2.50
C GLU A 141 6.36 0.31 1.36
N ASP A 142 6.44 -0.19 0.12
CA ASP A 142 6.69 0.65 -1.06
C ASP A 142 5.49 1.58 -1.36
N SER A 143 4.25 1.14 -1.07
CA SER A 143 3.03 1.96 -1.20
C SER A 143 3.01 3.11 -0.19
N VAL A 144 3.31 2.82 1.08
CA VAL A 144 3.43 3.82 2.15
C VAL A 144 4.53 4.82 1.81
N LEU A 145 5.69 4.34 1.35
CA LEU A 145 6.82 5.17 0.93
C LEU A 145 6.48 6.07 -0.27
N ASN A 146 5.71 5.57 -1.24
CA ASN A 146 5.25 6.37 -2.38
C ASN A 146 4.25 7.47 -1.96
N HIS A 147 3.30 7.14 -1.07
CA HIS A 147 2.35 8.12 -0.53
C HIS A 147 3.06 9.22 0.26
N LEU A 148 4.09 8.84 1.02
CA LEU A 148 4.96 9.77 1.74
C LEU A 148 5.70 10.71 0.79
N VAL A 149 6.29 10.17 -0.28
CA VAL A 149 6.96 10.98 -1.32
C VAL A 149 6.00 11.97 -1.96
N LEU A 150 4.78 11.55 -2.29
CA LEU A 150 3.75 12.43 -2.85
C LEU A 150 3.37 13.53 -1.86
N SER A 151 3.14 13.16 -0.60
CA SER A 151 2.82 14.09 0.48
C SER A 151 3.93 15.14 0.69
N LEU A 152 5.20 14.73 0.63
CA LEU A 152 6.33 15.65 0.71
C LEU A 152 6.36 16.60 -0.49
N LYS A 153 6.15 16.10 -1.71
CA LYS A 153 6.14 16.93 -2.94
C LYS A 153 5.00 17.95 -2.96
N GLU A 154 3.83 17.59 -2.46
CA GLU A 154 2.65 18.46 -2.44
C GLU A 154 2.74 19.52 -1.33
N LYS A 155 3.21 19.13 -0.14
CA LYS A 155 3.18 20.00 1.05
C LYS A 155 4.43 20.87 1.23
N LEU A 156 5.55 20.52 0.61
CA LEU A 156 6.81 21.28 0.73
C LEU A 156 7.09 22.11 -0.53
N THR A 157 7.57 23.33 -0.32
CA THR A 157 8.02 24.20 -1.41
C THR A 157 9.33 23.71 -2.01
N LYS A 158 9.65 24.14 -3.25
CA LYS A 158 10.93 23.79 -3.91
C LYS A 158 12.16 24.08 -3.04
N LYS A 159 12.18 25.22 -2.34
CA LYS A 159 13.27 25.60 -1.42
C LYS A 159 13.34 24.72 -0.16
N GLU A 160 12.21 24.23 0.32
CA GLU A 160 12.13 23.30 1.45
C GLU A 160 12.60 21.90 1.05
N LEU A 161 12.19 21.43 -0.14
CA LEU A 161 12.68 20.18 -0.71
C LEU A 161 14.18 20.20 -0.98
N GLU A 162 14.73 21.30 -1.50
CA GLU A 162 16.18 21.51 -1.63
C GLU A 162 16.90 21.41 -0.27
N THR A 163 16.30 21.99 0.78
CA THR A 163 16.84 21.95 2.14
C THR A 163 16.77 20.53 2.71
N LEU A 164 15.67 19.82 2.51
CA LEU A 164 15.49 18.41 2.89
C LEU A 164 16.57 17.53 2.25
N CYS A 165 16.74 17.65 0.93
CA CYS A 165 17.73 16.89 0.19
C CYS A 165 19.15 17.15 0.68
N TRP A 166 19.51 18.42 0.94
CA TRP A 166 20.84 18.74 1.47
C TRP A 166 21.13 18.04 2.81
N TYR A 167 20.16 18.02 3.74
CA TYR A 167 20.31 17.35 5.03
C TYR A 167 20.31 15.82 4.91
N ILE A 168 19.52 15.26 4.00
CA ILE A 168 19.48 13.82 3.69
C ILE A 168 20.84 13.35 3.14
N TYR A 169 21.38 14.05 2.14
CA TYR A 169 22.71 13.75 1.59
C TYR A 169 23.82 13.87 2.65
N LYS A 170 23.75 14.92 3.49
CA LYS A 170 24.69 15.13 4.60
C LYS A 170 24.63 14.01 5.65
N ALA A 171 23.43 13.56 6.04
CA ALA A 171 23.24 12.49 7.02
C ALA A 171 23.86 11.16 6.55
N TYR A 172 23.80 10.88 5.25
CA TYR A 172 24.35 9.66 4.64
C TYR A 172 25.78 9.83 4.10
N LYS A 173 26.48 10.90 4.50
CA LYS A 173 27.86 11.22 4.06
C LYS A 173 28.05 11.20 2.54
N GLN A 174 27.00 11.49 1.77
CA GLN A 174 27.05 11.63 0.32
C GLN A 174 27.22 13.10 -0.04
N ASN A 175 27.93 13.41 -1.13
CA ASN A 175 28.14 14.78 -1.57
C ASN A 175 26.79 15.40 -2.01
N PRO A 176 26.27 16.42 -1.31
CA PRO A 176 25.04 17.08 -1.73
C PRO A 176 25.26 17.83 -3.04
N LYS A 177 24.22 17.89 -3.90
CA LYS A 177 24.21 18.81 -5.04
C LYS A 177 24.45 20.24 -4.54
N GLU A 178 25.18 21.06 -5.31
CA GLU A 178 25.44 22.46 -4.97
C GLU A 178 24.11 23.23 -4.80
N VAL A 179 23.83 23.69 -3.58
CA VAL A 179 22.68 24.55 -3.30
C VAL A 179 23.14 25.99 -3.26
N LYS A 180 22.44 26.90 -3.97
CA LYS A 180 22.69 28.35 -3.96
C LYS A 180 22.22 29.01 -2.65
N ALA A 181 22.68 28.52 -1.50
CA ALA A 181 22.35 29.06 -0.18
C ALA A 181 23.53 28.90 0.79
N SER A 182 23.74 29.90 1.66
CA SER A 182 24.75 29.81 2.73
C SER A 182 24.35 28.75 3.77
N ALA A 183 25.36 28.19 4.47
CA ALA A 183 25.14 27.19 5.52
C ALA A 183 24.16 27.68 6.62
N ASP A 184 24.27 28.95 7.02
CA ASP A 184 23.36 29.58 7.99
C ASP A 184 21.92 29.68 7.48
N ALA A 185 21.73 29.96 6.20
CA ALA A 185 20.41 30.02 5.59
C ALA A 185 19.77 28.63 5.52
N LEU A 186 20.56 27.58 5.23
CA LEU A 186 20.10 26.19 5.24
C LEU A 186 19.76 25.72 6.65
N TYR A 187 20.56 26.08 7.65
CA TYR A 187 20.27 25.80 9.06
C TYR A 187 18.95 26.41 9.52
N LYS A 188 18.75 27.72 9.28
CA LYS A 188 17.49 28.40 9.63
C LYS A 188 16.27 27.84 8.89
N ARG A 189 16.44 27.39 7.64
CA ARG A 189 15.36 26.72 6.89
C ARG A 189 15.05 25.34 7.45
N TRP A 190 16.08 24.58 7.84
CA TRP A 190 15.93 23.26 8.43
C TRP A 190 15.17 23.29 9.75
N GLU A 191 15.52 24.20 10.65
CA GLU A 191 14.79 24.35 11.93
C GLU A 191 13.31 24.69 11.74
N ARG A 192 12.95 25.42 10.66
CA ARG A 192 11.55 25.70 10.30
C ARG A 192 10.86 24.54 9.58
N LEU A 193 11.64 23.65 8.98
CA LEU A 193 11.15 22.51 8.21
C LEU A 193 10.87 21.31 9.11
N LYS A 194 11.63 21.10 10.19
CA LYS A 194 11.41 19.99 11.15
C LYS A 194 9.96 19.88 11.63
N PRO A 195 9.28 20.94 12.11
CA PRO A 195 7.90 20.83 12.60
C PRO A 195 6.90 20.49 11.49
N LYS A 196 7.23 20.83 10.23
CA LYS A 196 6.41 20.45 9.07
C LYS A 196 6.65 18.99 8.70
N LEU A 197 7.90 18.53 8.74
CA LEU A 197 8.23 17.13 8.49
C LEU A 197 7.61 16.22 9.54
N GLU A 198 7.67 16.57 10.83
CA GLU A 198 7.01 15.82 11.91
C GLU A 198 5.50 15.67 11.64
N LYS A 199 4.83 16.74 11.19
CA LYS A 199 3.40 16.69 10.80
C LYS A 199 3.11 15.89 9.52
N ILE A 200 4.08 15.76 8.61
CA ILE A 200 3.90 15.05 7.33
C ILE A 200 4.23 13.57 7.48
N LEU A 201 5.27 13.26 8.25
CA LEU A 201 5.76 11.91 8.47
C LEU A 201 4.91 11.19 9.52
N GLY A 202 4.36 11.90 10.52
CA GLY A 202 3.65 11.25 11.64
C GLY A 202 4.58 10.36 12.48
N GLU A 203 4.12 9.92 13.64
CA GLU A 203 4.87 8.96 14.47
C GLU A 203 4.88 7.55 13.82
N GLU A 204 3.81 7.20 13.09
CA GLU A 204 3.57 5.87 12.51
C GLU A 204 4.51 5.45 11.38
N VAL A 205 5.02 6.39 10.56
CA VAL A 205 5.96 6.07 9.46
C VAL A 205 7.30 5.54 10.00
N LEU A 206 7.66 5.93 11.24
CA LEU A 206 8.93 5.57 11.87
C LEU A 206 8.92 4.16 12.48
N GLU A 207 7.75 3.57 12.76
CA GLU A 207 7.65 2.30 13.49
C GLU A 207 7.77 1.04 12.61
N GLY A 208 7.73 1.16 11.28
CA GLY A 208 7.79 0.00 10.38
C GLY A 208 8.77 0.08 9.20
N THR A 209 9.35 1.25 8.92
CA THR A 209 10.16 1.46 7.70
C THR A 209 11.62 1.72 8.03
N SER A 210 12.55 0.99 7.39
CA SER A 210 13.98 1.23 7.61
C SER A 210 14.39 2.63 7.11
N ALA A 211 15.15 3.36 7.93
CA ALA A 211 15.62 4.71 7.61
C ALA A 211 16.40 4.76 6.28
N GLU A 212 17.06 3.65 5.93
CA GLU A 212 17.81 3.49 4.69
C GLU A 212 16.90 3.38 3.45
N LYS A 213 15.80 2.63 3.55
CA LYS A 213 14.81 2.52 2.45
C LYS A 213 14.11 3.87 2.21
N LEU A 214 13.75 4.57 3.28
CA LEU A 214 13.22 5.94 3.23
C LEU A 214 14.21 6.91 2.55
N PHE A 215 15.50 6.82 2.89
CA PHE A 215 16.55 7.62 2.26
C PHE A 215 16.62 7.39 0.74
N TYR A 216 16.71 6.14 0.29
CA TYR A 216 16.85 5.84 -1.14
C TYR A 216 15.64 6.31 -1.95
N VAL A 217 14.44 6.14 -1.40
CA VAL A 217 13.20 6.58 -2.06
C VAL A 217 13.12 8.10 -2.14
N ILE A 218 13.41 8.83 -1.05
CA ILE A 218 13.43 10.31 -1.09
C ILE A 218 14.53 10.79 -2.06
N LYS A 219 15.70 10.16 -2.05
CA LYS A 219 16.78 10.50 -2.97
C LYS A 219 16.34 10.34 -4.43
N SER A 220 15.86 9.16 -4.81
CA SER A 220 15.50 8.86 -6.20
C SER A 220 14.30 9.65 -6.69
N GLU A 221 13.28 9.80 -5.84
CA GLU A 221 12.00 10.37 -6.26
C GLU A 221 11.91 11.89 -6.09
N ILE A 222 12.68 12.47 -5.16
CA ILE A 222 12.65 13.90 -4.87
C ILE A 222 13.98 14.54 -5.28
N CYS A 223 15.09 14.13 -4.66
CA CYS A 223 16.35 14.85 -4.75
C CYS A 223 17.04 14.77 -6.12
N ASP A 224 16.95 13.62 -6.77
CA ASP A 224 17.53 13.43 -8.10
C ASP A 224 16.70 14.13 -9.18
N LYS A 225 15.39 14.24 -8.95
CA LYS A 225 14.40 14.86 -9.86
C LYS A 225 14.18 16.36 -9.63
N LEU A 226 14.72 16.93 -8.54
CA LEU A 226 14.77 18.37 -8.30
C LEU A 226 15.69 19.04 -9.32
N SER A 227 15.07 19.58 -10.36
CA SER A 227 15.66 20.46 -11.39
C SER A 227 15.00 21.83 -11.30
#